data_AF-A0A7C3U359-F1
#
_entry.id   AF-A0A7C3U359-F1
#
_cell.length_a   1.000
_cell.length_b   1.000
_cell.length_c   1.000
_cell.angle_alpha   90.00
_cell.angle_beta   90.00
_cell.angle_gamma   90.00
#
_symmetry.space_group_name_H-M   'P 1'
#
loop_
_entity.id
_entity.type
_entity.pdbx_description
1 polymer ?
#
loop_
_entity_poly.entity_id
_entity_poly.type
_entity_poly.pdbx_seq_one_letter_code
_entity_poly.pdbx_strand_id
1 'polypeptide(L)' 'MGKKGAGTAIGVSAVTPTRTLCVGARLECADNTGAKELQIVTIMGYRGTRRRMGKAGVGDRI' A
#
# COMPACT_ATOMS: atom_id res chain seq x y z
N MET A 1 -17.40 -23.12 -16.27
CA MET A 1 -16.44 -22.88 -15.17
C MET A 1 -16.49 -21.40 -14.80
N GLY A 2 -17.32 -21.03 -13.82
CA GLY A 2 -17.56 -19.62 -13.47
C GLY A 2 -16.33 -19.00 -12.83
N LYS A 3 -15.86 -17.86 -13.35
CA LYS A 3 -14.85 -17.05 -12.68
C LYS A 3 -15.45 -16.64 -11.33
N LYS A 4 -14.84 -17.09 -10.22
CA LYS A 4 -15.18 -16.55 -8.90
C LYS A 4 -14.97 -15.04 -8.98
N GLY A 5 -16.01 -14.25 -8.73
CA GLY A 5 -15.88 -12.81 -8.63
C GLY A 5 -14.82 -12.44 -7.59
N ALA A 6 -14.24 -11.24 -7.70
CA ALA A 6 -13.37 -10.73 -6.65
C ALA A 6 -14.10 -10.86 -5.31
N GLY A 7 -13.56 -11.64 -4.37
CA GLY A 7 -14.19 -11.86 -3.07
C GLY A 7 -14.44 -10.53 -2.35
N THR A 8 -15.31 -10.53 -1.34
CA THR A 8 -15.69 -9.34 -0.54
C THR A 8 -14.53 -8.65 0.19
N ALA A 9 -13.30 -9.12 0.04
CA ALA A 9 -12.08 -8.58 0.63
C ALA A 9 -11.57 -7.28 -0.03
N ILE A 10 -12.01 -6.96 -1.25
CA ILE A 10 -11.58 -5.75 -1.97
C ILE A 10 -12.78 -4.83 -2.20
N GLY A 11 -12.79 -3.68 -1.51
CA GLY A 11 -13.75 -2.60 -1.72
C GLY A 11 -13.22 -1.51 -2.64
N VAL A 12 -14.10 -0.60 -3.08
CA VAL A 12 -13.74 0.59 -3.86
C VAL A 12 -14.01 1.83 -3.01
N SER A 13 -13.01 2.70 -2.89
CA SER A 13 -13.16 4.02 -2.27
C SER A 13 -13.47 5.07 -3.34
N ALA A 14 -14.35 6.03 -3.02
CA ALA A 14 -14.62 7.17 -3.89
C ALA A 14 -13.49 8.23 -3.88
N VAL A 15 -12.56 8.12 -2.93
CA VAL A 15 -11.47 9.08 -2.72
C VAL A 15 -10.15 8.47 -3.16
N THR A 16 -9.33 9.26 -3.86
CA THR A 16 -7.93 8.94 -4.15
C THR A 16 -7.02 9.83 -3.29
N PRO A 17 -6.47 9.33 -2.17
CA PRO A 17 -5.61 10.11 -1.29
C PRO A 17 -4.28 10.49 -1.96
N THR A 18 -3.74 11.64 -1.57
CA THR A 18 -2.38 12.04 -1.97
C THR A 18 -1.35 11.07 -1.40
N ARG A 19 -0.43 10.60 -2.24
CA ARG A 19 0.64 9.66 -1.84
C ARG A 19 1.85 10.42 -1.33
N THR A 20 2.09 10.39 -0.03
CA THR A 20 3.13 11.17 0.65
C THR A 20 4.26 10.32 1.22
N LEU A 21 4.05 9.02 1.43
CA LEU A 21 5.01 8.13 2.09
C LEU A 21 5.95 7.50 1.06
N CYS A 22 7.18 7.99 0.97
CA CYS A 22 8.20 7.45 0.07
C CYS A 22 8.70 6.07 0.54
N VAL A 23 9.27 5.29 -0.39
CA VAL A 23 10.12 4.14 -0.05
C VAL A 23 11.18 4.56 0.98
N GLY A 24 11.35 3.74 2.01
CA GLY A 24 12.22 3.99 3.16
C GLY A 24 11.53 4.64 4.36
N ALA A 25 10.31 5.17 4.21
CA ALA A 25 9.53 5.71 5.33
C ALA A 25 9.25 4.62 6.38
N ARG A 26 9.25 5.02 7.66
CA ARG A 26 8.93 4.16 8.81
C ARG A 26 7.55 4.49 9.33
N LEU A 27 6.79 3.46 9.69
CA LEU A 27 5.42 3.54 10.18
C LEU A 27 5.31 2.82 11.50
N GLU A 28 4.51 3.35 12.41
CA GLU A 28 4.09 2.64 13.62
C GLU A 28 3.17 1.47 13.22
N CYS A 29 3.44 0.30 13.78
CA CYS A 29 2.62 -0.87 13.53
C CYS A 29 1.38 -0.83 14.44
N ALA A 30 0.20 -0.71 13.83
CA ALA A 30 -1.08 -0.66 14.54
C ALA A 30 -1.75 -2.04 14.69
N ASP A 31 -0.99 -3.13 14.49
CA ASP A 31 -1.48 -4.50 14.67
C ASP A 31 -0.98 -5.10 15.99
N ASN A 32 -1.46 -6.31 16.31
CA ASN A 32 -1.12 -7.04 17.52
C ASN A 32 -0.09 -8.17 17.27
N THR A 33 0.71 -8.08 16.20
CA THR A 33 1.68 -9.14 15.83
C THR A 33 3.01 -9.02 16.57
N GLY A 34 3.23 -7.94 17.32
CA GLY A 34 4.45 -7.69 18.10
C GLY A 34 5.51 -6.87 17.37
N ALA A 35 5.31 -6.57 16.07
CA ALA A 35 6.08 -5.56 15.38
C ALA A 35 5.74 -4.17 15.95
N LYS A 36 6.75 -3.31 16.11
CA LYS A 36 6.56 -1.92 16.60
C LYS A 36 6.63 -0.90 15.47
N GLU A 37 7.55 -1.13 14.54
CA GLU A 37 7.77 -0.25 13.39
C GLU A 37 7.93 -1.08 12.12
N LEU A 38 7.40 -0.56 11.02
CA LEU A 38 7.50 -1.14 9.68
C LEU A 38 8.19 -0.14 8.75
N GLN A 39 8.99 -0.62 7.81
CA GLN A 39 9.62 0.22 6.79
C GLN A 39 9.06 -0.11 5.40
N ILE A 40 8.72 0.92 4.63
CA ILE A 40 8.25 0.75 3.26
C ILE A 40 9.44 0.35 2.37
N VAL A 41 9.42 -0.86 1.81
CA VAL A 41 10.44 -1.33 0.86
C VAL A 41 10.02 -1.09 -0.58
N THR A 42 8.74 -1.32 -0.90
CA THR A 42 8.16 -1.11 -2.24
C THR A 42 6.66 -0.83 -2.12
N ILE A 43 6.00 -0.48 -3.23
CA ILE A 43 4.54 -0.36 -3.30
C ILE A 43 4.01 -1.33 -4.35
N MET A 44 3.05 -2.17 -3.98
CA MET A 44 2.47 -3.15 -4.88
C MET A 44 1.76 -2.47 -6.05
N GLY A 45 2.05 -2.91 -7.27
CA GLY A 45 1.44 -2.38 -8.49
C GLY A 45 1.97 -1.02 -8.95
N TYR A 46 2.92 -0.41 -8.24
CA TYR A 46 3.55 0.83 -8.68
C TYR A 46 4.47 0.60 -9.91
N ARG A 47 4.32 1.45 -10.93
CA ARG A 47 5.25 1.52 -12.07
C ARG A 47 6.05 2.83 -12.01
N GLY A 48 7.36 2.70 -11.89
CA GLY A 48 8.27 3.83 -11.73
C GLY A 48 8.82 4.40 -13.04
N THR A 49 9.57 5.50 -12.89
CA THR A 49 10.38 6.12 -13.95
C THR A 49 11.78 6.41 -13.40
N ARG A 50 12.76 6.70 -14.27
CA ARG A 50 14.15 6.94 -13.87
C ARG A 50 14.22 8.00 -12.76
N ARG A 51 14.90 7.66 -11.65
CA ARG A 51 15.12 8.51 -10.47
C ARG A 51 13.84 8.93 -9.70
N ARG A 52 12.69 8.29 -9.94
CA ARG A 52 11.48 8.52 -9.15
C ARG A 52 11.33 7.43 -8.09
N MET A 53 11.24 7.85 -6.82
CA MET A 53 10.89 6.94 -5.73
C MET A 53 9.38 6.68 -5.74
N GLY A 54 8.99 5.43 -5.49
CA GLY A 54 7.60 5.08 -5.25
C GLY A 54 7.08 5.79 -4.00
N LYS A 55 5.80 6.15 -4.02
CA LYS A 55 5.09 6.72 -2.88
C LYS A 55 3.81 5.94 -2.61
N ALA A 56 3.50 5.71 -1.34
CA ALA A 56 2.25 5.15 -0.87
C ALA A 56 1.34 6.24 -0.29
N GLY A 57 0.03 6.03 -0.41
CA GLY A 57 -1.01 6.74 0.32
C GLY A 57 -1.86 5.76 1.14
N VAL A 58 -2.89 6.29 1.80
CA VAL A 58 -3.83 5.47 2.57
C VAL A 58 -4.55 4.49 1.64
N GLY A 59 -4.59 3.21 2.01
CA GLY A 59 -5.22 2.14 1.25
C GLY A 59 -4.32 1.46 0.20
N ASP A 60 -3.10 1.96 -0.03
CA ASP A 60 -2.12 1.24 -0.84
C ASP A 60 -1.59 0.00 -0.10
N ARG A 61 -1.30 -1.06 -0.85
CA ARG A 61 -0.62 -2.25 -0.33
C ARG A 61 0.89 -2.11 -0.50
N ILE A 62 1.60 -2.31 0.61
CA ILE A 62 3.05 -2.17 0.75
C ILE A 62 3.66 -3.56 0.99
#